data_AF-A0A963AXW0-F1
#
_entry.id   AF-A0A963AXW0-F1
#
_cell.length_a   1.000
_cell.length_b   1.000
_cell.length_c   1.000
_cell.angle_alpha   90.00
_cell.angle_beta   90.00
_cell.angle_gamma   90.00
#
_symmetry.space_group_name_H-M   'P 1'
#
loop_
_entity.id
_entity.type
_entity.pdbx_description
1 polymer ?
#
loop_
_entity_poly.entity_id
_entity_poly.type
_entity_poly.pdbx_seq_one_letter_code
_entity_poly.pdbx_strand_id
1 'polypeptide(L)'
;KRMWTRILKKAKVRYRYPYQMRHTYASMMLMAGESPQWVATQMGHTDWTFTARTYSRFIPDDAPDAGQKAVERWGNSGVKNSIRPVVRTK
;
A
#
# COMPACT_ATOMS: atom_id res chain seq x y z
N LYS A 1 13.22 -1.13 -31.18
CA LYS A 1 12.13 -0.12 -31.36
C LYS A 1 10.83 -0.66 -31.99
N ARG A 2 10.82 -1.68 -32.86
CA ARG A 2 9.60 -2.18 -33.56
C ARG A 2 8.65 -3.06 -32.74
N MET A 3 9.08 -3.62 -31.61
CA MET A 3 8.25 -4.57 -30.85
C MET A 3 7.05 -3.90 -30.18
N TRP A 4 7.26 -2.70 -29.62
CA TRP A 4 6.21 -1.94 -28.94
C TRP A 4 5.04 -1.60 -29.86
N THR A 5 5.34 -1.06 -31.04
CA THR A 5 4.32 -0.74 -32.05
C THR A 5 3.59 -1.98 -32.55
N ARG A 6 4.26 -3.13 -32.65
CA ARG A 6 3.62 -4.41 -33.00
C ARG A 6 2.66 -4.89 -31.91
N ILE A 7 3.06 -4.80 -30.63
CA ILE A 7 2.21 -5.18 -29.49
C ILE A 7 0.97 -4.28 -29.46
N LEU A 8 1.14 -2.97 -29.60
CA LEU A 8 0.01 -2.02 -29.61
C LEU A 8 -0.94 -2.27 -30.80
N LYS A 9 -0.41 -2.56 -31.99
CA LYS A 9 -1.22 -2.90 -33.16
C LYS A 9 -2.01 -4.20 -32.94
N LYS A 10 -1.41 -5.21 -32.31
CA LYS A 10 -2.09 -6.46 -31.96
C LYS A 10 -3.17 -6.25 -30.89
N ALA A 11 -2.91 -5.41 -29.91
CA ALA A 11 -3.86 -5.03 -28.86
C ALA A 11 -4.96 -4.05 -29.35
N LYS A 12 -4.90 -3.59 -30.61
CA LYS A 12 -5.81 -2.58 -31.20
C LYS A 12 -5.87 -1.28 -30.39
N VAL A 13 -4.76 -0.89 -29.76
CA VAL A 13 -4.65 0.35 -28.98
C VAL A 13 -3.88 1.39 -29.77
N ARG A 14 -4.32 2.65 -29.68
CA ARG A 14 -3.58 3.81 -30.22
C ARG A 14 -2.15 3.84 -29.67
N TYR A 15 -1.22 4.36 -30.46
CA TYR A 15 0.17 4.52 -30.02
C TYR A 15 0.25 5.34 -28.73
N ARG A 16 0.90 4.77 -27.72
CA ARG A 16 1.24 5.45 -26.45
C ARG A 16 2.70 5.20 -26.14
N TYR A 17 3.34 6.16 -25.49
CA TYR A 17 4.73 6.00 -25.08
C TYR A 17 4.83 4.97 -23.92
N PRO A 18 5.80 4.04 -23.91
CA PRO A 18 5.89 3.00 -22.88
C PRO A 18 5.90 3.54 -21.45
N TYR A 19 6.53 4.69 -21.22
CA TYR A 19 6.59 5.31 -19.90
C TYR A 19 5.20 5.69 -19.35
N GLN A 20 4.21 5.97 -20.21
CA GLN A 20 2.85 6.27 -19.78
C GLN A 20 2.16 5.06 -19.14
N MET A 21 2.50 3.85 -19.56
CA MET A 21 1.95 2.63 -18.94
C MET A 21 2.45 2.43 -17.51
N ARG A 22 3.66 2.92 -17.19
CA ARG A 22 4.18 2.92 -15.82
C ARG A 22 3.30 3.79 -14.90
N HIS A 23 2.87 4.95 -15.39
CA HIS A 23 1.95 5.81 -14.65
C HIS A 23 0.57 5.17 -14.48
N THR A 24 0.03 4.56 -15.54
CA THR A 24 -1.25 3.84 -15.45
C THR A 24 -1.19 2.68 -14.46
N TYR A 25 -0.10 1.91 -14.47
CA TYR A 25 0.12 0.81 -13.53
C TYR A 25 0.18 1.30 -12.09
N ALA A 26 0.94 2.37 -11.81
CA ALA A 26 1.04 2.94 -10.47
C ALA A 26 -0.32 3.43 -9.96
N SER A 27 -1.07 4.20 -10.76
CA SER A 27 -2.41 4.65 -10.40
C SER A 27 -3.36 3.49 -10.13
N MET A 28 -3.34 2.46 -10.98
CA MET A 28 -4.23 1.30 -10.83
C MET A 28 -3.96 0.50 -9.55
N MET A 29 -2.69 0.26 -9.20
CA MET A 29 -2.33 -0.44 -7.97
C MET A 29 -2.67 0.36 -6.71
N LEU A 30 -2.46 1.67 -6.75
CA LEU A 30 -2.77 2.53 -5.62
C LEU A 30 -4.28 2.68 -5.39
N MET A 31 -5.06 2.77 -6.47
CA MET A 31 -6.52 2.73 -6.40
C MET A 31 -7.03 1.37 -5.88
N ALA A 32 -6.31 0.28 -6.12
CA ALA A 32 -6.61 -1.03 -5.56
C ALA A 32 -6.25 -1.17 -4.07
N GLY A 33 -5.66 -0.14 -3.45
CA GLY A 33 -5.27 -0.14 -2.04
C GLY A 33 -3.91 -0.76 -1.75
N GLU A 34 -3.09 -1.01 -2.78
CA GLU A 34 -1.74 -1.56 -2.58
C GLU A 34 -0.78 -0.55 -1.95
N SER A 35 0.19 -1.06 -1.17
CA SER A 35 1.13 -0.18 -0.48
C SER A 35 2.03 0.58 -1.48
N PRO A 36 2.17 1.92 -1.36
CA PRO A 36 2.98 2.71 -2.29
C PRO A 36 4.46 2.32 -2.33
N GLN A 37 4.97 1.81 -1.21
CA GLN A 37 6.33 1.30 -1.08
C GLN A 37 6.53 0.05 -1.94
N TRP A 38 5.61 -0.92 -1.86
CA TRP A 38 5.67 -2.13 -2.68
C TRP A 38 5.56 -1.79 -4.18
N VAL A 39 4.62 -0.90 -4.54
CA VAL A 39 4.45 -0.44 -5.93
C VAL A 39 5.72 0.26 -6.44
N ALA A 40 6.41 1.06 -5.61
CA ALA A 40 7.68 1.68 -5.96
C ALA A 40 8.80 0.66 -6.20
N THR A 41 8.86 -0.42 -5.41
CA THR A 41 9.81 -1.53 -5.62
C THR A 41 9.55 -2.25 -6.94
N GLN A 42 8.28 -2.52 -7.29
CA GLN A 42 7.93 -3.15 -8.58
C GLN A 42 8.35 -2.30 -9.78
N MET A 43 8.30 -0.97 -9.64
CA MET A 43 8.79 -0.07 -10.66
C MET A 43 10.32 0.02 -10.68
N GLY A 44 11.03 -0.36 -9.63
CA GLY A 44 12.47 -0.15 -9.51
C GLY A 44 12.83 1.32 -9.25
N HIS A 45 11.99 2.05 -8.51
CA HIS A 45 12.36 3.37 -8.02
C HIS A 45 13.33 3.22 -6.85
N THR A 46 14.51 3.83 -6.95
CA THR A 46 15.49 3.90 -5.85
C THR A 46 14.93 4.69 -4.66
N ASP A 47 14.06 5.66 -4.95
CA ASP A 47 13.38 6.48 -3.95
C ASP A 47 11.85 6.39 -4.11
N TRP A 48 11.19 5.86 -3.09
CA TRP A 48 9.73 5.71 -3.04
C TRP A 48 9.03 7.03 -2.73
N THR A 49 9.76 8.05 -2.26
CA THR A 49 9.23 9.36 -1.88
C THR A 49 8.55 10.06 -3.06
N PHE A 50 9.08 9.88 -4.28
CA PHE A 50 8.46 10.41 -5.50
C PHE A 50 7.10 9.76 -5.79
N THR A 51 6.99 8.43 -5.64
CA THR A 51 5.73 7.69 -5.84
C THR A 51 4.70 8.12 -4.80
N ALA A 52 5.09 8.17 -3.53
CA ALA A 52 4.20 8.59 -2.46
C ALA A 52 3.68 10.02 -2.67
N ARG A 53 4.55 10.97 -3.04
CA ARG A 53 4.14 12.36 -3.27
C ARG A 53 3.25 12.52 -4.50
N THR A 54 3.55 11.82 -5.59
CA THR A 54 2.85 12.00 -6.88
C THR A 54 1.48 11.33 -6.87
N TYR A 55 1.35 10.22 -6.14
CA TYR A 55 0.14 9.40 -6.19
C TYR A 55 -0.61 9.31 -4.86
N SER A 56 -0.22 10.06 -3.83
CA SER A 56 -0.94 10.14 -2.55
C SER A 56 -2.42 10.42 -2.72
N ARG A 57 -2.79 11.26 -3.70
CA ARG A 57 -4.20 11.60 -4.02
C ARG A 57 -5.06 10.38 -4.41
N PHE A 58 -4.45 9.31 -4.90
CA PHE A 58 -5.16 8.11 -5.36
C PHE A 58 -5.17 7.00 -4.32
N ILE A 59 -4.55 7.22 -3.17
CA ILE A 59 -4.67 6.33 -2.02
C ILE A 59 -6.05 6.62 -1.44
N PRO A 60 -6.99 5.65 -1.46
CA PRO A 60 -8.29 5.87 -0.85
C PRO A 60 -8.11 6.11 0.66
N ASP A 61 -8.91 7.02 1.23
CA ASP A 61 -8.98 7.27 2.69
C ASP A 61 -9.58 6.06 3.47
N ASP A 62 -9.51 4.86 2.90
CA ASP A 62 -10.21 3.63 3.30
C ASP A 62 -9.53 2.92 4.47
N ALA A 63 -9.36 3.64 5.56
CA ALA A 63 -9.05 2.99 6.82
C ALA A 63 -9.74 3.70 7.99
N PRO A 64 -11.07 3.51 8.16
CA PRO A 64 -11.73 3.82 9.44
C PRO A 64 -11.09 3.06 10.62
N ASP A 65 -10.38 1.95 10.33
CA ASP A 65 -9.61 1.16 11.31
C ASP A 65 -8.08 1.42 11.25
N ALA A 66 -7.63 2.49 10.58
CA ALA A 66 -6.22 2.87 10.61
C ALA A 66 -5.79 3.15 12.06
N GLY A 67 -4.79 2.40 12.54
CA GLY A 67 -4.30 2.48 13.91
C GLY A 67 -4.85 1.40 14.84
N GLN A 68 -6.03 0.83 14.57
CA GLN A 68 -6.59 -0.25 15.41
C GLN A 68 -5.71 -1.51 15.38
N LYS A 69 -5.17 -1.87 14.21
CA LYS A 69 -4.20 -2.98 14.08
C LYS A 69 -2.94 -2.79 14.95
N ALA A 70 -2.51 -1.55 15.20
CA ALA A 70 -1.39 -1.27 16.09
C ALA A 70 -1.81 -1.36 17.57
N VAL A 71 -3.01 -0.89 17.90
CA VAL A 71 -3.59 -1.03 19.24
C VAL A 71 -3.86 -2.49 19.60
N GLU A 72 -4.34 -3.32 18.67
CA GLU A 72 -4.51 -4.75 18.90
C GLU A 72 -3.17 -5.46 19.14
N ARG A 73 -2.14 -5.06 18.39
CA ARG A 73 -0.85 -5.75 18.38
C ARG A 73 0.10 -5.31 19.48
N TRP A 74 -0.02 -4.07 19.96
CA TRP A 74 0.84 -3.51 21.02
C TRP A 74 0.08 -2.98 22.25
N GLY A 75 -1.22 -2.69 22.13
CA GLY A 75 -2.04 -2.11 23.21
C GLY A 75 -2.43 -3.10 24.33
N ASN A 76 -2.22 -4.41 24.15
CA ASN A 76 -2.55 -5.41 25.18
C ASN A 76 -1.37 -5.79 26.10
N SER A 77 -0.27 -5.03 26.07
CA SER A 77 0.87 -5.20 26.98
C SER A 77 0.67 -4.34 28.23
N GLY A 78 -0.19 -4.74 29.17
CA GLY A 78 -0.26 -3.94 30.40
C GLY A 78 -1.18 -4.32 31.56
N VAL A 79 -2.22 -5.15 31.41
CA VAL A 79 -3.08 -5.49 32.56
C VAL A 79 -3.52 -6.95 32.53
N LYS A 80 -2.59 -7.84 32.88
CA LYS A 80 -2.94 -9.15 33.44
C LYS A 80 -2.19 -9.37 34.74
N ASN A 81 -2.42 -8.51 35.73
CA ASN A 81 -2.09 -8.90 37.09
C ASN A 81 -3.32 -9.57 37.71
N SER A 82 -3.27 -10.89 37.76
CA SER A 82 -4.20 -11.70 38.53
C SER A 82 -4.09 -11.29 40.01
N ILE A 83 -5.00 -10.44 40.47
CA ILE A 83 -5.18 -10.22 41.91
C ILE A 83 -5.78 -11.52 42.45
N ARG A 84 -4.93 -12.42 42.95
CA ARG A 84 -5.40 -13.50 43.81
C ARG A 84 -5.97 -12.83 45.07
N PRO A 85 -7.22 -13.08 45.47
CA PRO A 85 -7.73 -12.55 46.72
C PRO A 85 -6.93 -13.23 47.84
N VAL A 86 -6.12 -12.46 48.56
CA VAL A 86 -5.52 -12.91 49.82
C VAL A 86 -6.67 -13.01 50.82
N VAL A 87 -7.12 -14.23 51.09
CA VAL A 87 -8.07 -14.52 52.15
C VAL A 87 -7.40 -14.18 53.47
N ARG A 88 -7.84 -13.08 54.09
CA ARG A 88 -7.46 -12.68 55.45
C ARG A 88 -8.14 -13.64 56.43
N THR A 89 -7.42 -14.65 56.91
CA THR A 89 -7.84 -15.41 58.09
C THR A 89 -7.53 -14.61 59.36
N LYS A 90 -8.48 -14.67 60.29
CA LYS A 90 -8.54 -13.94 61.57
C LYS A 90 -7.34 -14.19 62.48
#